data_AF-A0A7J9W3F1-F1
#
_entry.id   AF-A0A7J9W3F1-F1
#
_cell.length_a   1.000
_cell.length_b   1.000
_cell.length_c   1.000
_cell.angle_alpha   90.00
_cell.angle_beta   90.00
_cell.angle_gamma   90.00
#
_symmetry.space_group_name_H-M   'P 1'
#
loop_
_entity.id
_entity.type
_entity.pdbx_description
1 polymer ?
#
loop_
_entity_poly.entity_id
_entity_poly.type
_entity_poly.pdbx_seq_one_letter_code
_entity_poly.pdbx_strand_id
1 'polypeptide(L)'
;MVGAAAAPRAGPDPPGGPRRRIRGYRRHLVPGLVGSRATALGTGLLVLAVVLYGLAASIAVPLQQRYGALPVLLRAQLVALVVVAPFGLWGLGGSSWSWGPALAMLPLGVLSTGVAFVLMTTLVGRVGGPRGTVAIYVVPVVAILLGALLLDERLAPTALVGTALVLLGAALASRGERPAAPQ
;
A
#
# COMPACT_ATOMS: atom_id res chain seq x y z
N MET A 1 2.13 60.82 -43.56
CA MET A 1 1.99 60.30 -42.19
C MET A 1 1.62 58.81 -42.26
N VAL A 2 2.55 57.98 -41.80
CA VAL A 2 2.47 56.61 -41.23
C VAL A 2 1.20 55.74 -41.39
N GLY A 3 1.41 54.46 -41.76
CA GLY A 3 0.51 53.32 -41.44
C GLY A 3 0.60 52.18 -42.47
N ALA A 4 1.48 51.18 -42.33
CA ALA A 4 1.36 49.94 -41.54
C ALA A 4 0.65 48.75 -42.25
N ALA A 5 1.46 47.71 -42.52
CA ALA A 5 1.20 46.26 -42.41
C ALA A 5 0.05 45.56 -43.18
N ALA A 6 0.42 44.55 -43.99
CA ALA A 6 -0.35 43.31 -44.17
C ALA A 6 0.61 42.13 -44.44
N ALA A 7 0.67 41.19 -43.49
CA ALA A 7 1.49 39.98 -43.54
C ALA A 7 0.85 38.88 -44.44
N PRO A 8 1.65 37.99 -45.04
CA PRO A 8 1.12 36.88 -45.84
C PRO A 8 0.53 35.77 -44.96
N ARG A 9 -0.63 35.23 -45.38
CA ARG A 9 -1.38 34.17 -44.70
C ARG A 9 -0.56 32.87 -44.61
N ALA A 10 -0.42 32.35 -43.39
CA ALA A 10 0.16 31.03 -43.13
C ALA A 10 -0.76 29.92 -43.66
N GLY A 11 -0.23 29.06 -44.54
CA GLY A 11 -0.86 27.81 -44.93
C GLY A 11 -0.75 26.75 -43.83
N PRO A 12 -1.54 25.67 -43.89
CA PRO A 12 -1.55 24.63 -42.86
C PRO A 12 -0.22 23.87 -42.79
N ASP A 13 0.26 23.63 -41.55
CA ASP A 13 1.49 22.90 -41.25
C ASP A 13 1.50 21.46 -41.79
N PRO A 14 2.65 20.94 -42.26
CA PRO A 14 2.77 19.54 -42.69
C PRO A 14 2.78 18.56 -41.50
N PRO A 15 2.28 17.32 -41.67
CA PRO A 15 2.16 16.35 -40.59
C PRO A 15 3.54 15.90 -40.06
N GLY A 16 3.72 16.04 -38.74
CA GLY A 16 4.97 15.82 -38.02
C GLY A 16 5.52 14.39 -38.12
N GLY A 17 6.80 14.29 -38.45
CA GLY A 17 7.51 13.03 -38.68
C GLY A 17 7.74 12.11 -37.46
N PRO A 18 8.14 10.85 -37.72
CA PRO A 18 8.17 9.74 -36.76
C PRO A 18 9.17 9.91 -35.59
N ARG A 19 10.15 10.80 -35.70
CA ARG A 19 11.18 11.00 -34.66
C ARG A 19 10.66 11.64 -33.36
N ARG A 20 9.52 12.34 -33.40
CA ARG A 20 8.91 12.92 -32.18
C ARG A 20 8.13 11.90 -31.33
N ARG A 21 7.64 10.79 -31.90
CA ARG A 21 6.86 9.78 -31.16
C ARG A 21 7.69 8.95 -30.18
N ILE A 22 8.96 8.68 -30.49
CA ILE A 22 9.83 7.83 -29.65
C ILE A 22 10.21 8.55 -28.34
N ARG A 23 10.29 9.89 -28.34
CA ARG A 23 10.60 10.67 -27.13
C ARG A 23 9.45 10.72 -26.11
N GLY A 24 8.21 10.47 -26.55
CA GLY A 24 7.03 10.39 -25.69
C GLY A 24 7.03 9.15 -24.79
N TYR A 25 7.42 7.99 -25.34
CA TYR A 25 7.42 6.72 -24.60
C TYR A 25 8.34 6.71 -23.38
N ARG A 26 9.50 7.38 -23.46
CA ARG A 26 10.46 7.44 -22.36
C ARG A 26 9.96 8.22 -21.13
N ARG A 27 8.95 9.09 -21.28
CA ARG A 27 8.34 9.83 -20.16
C ARG A 27 7.27 9.03 -19.40
N HIS A 28 6.74 7.96 -20.00
CA HIS A 28 5.73 7.11 -19.34
C HIS A 28 6.32 6.02 -18.45
N LEU A 29 7.65 5.84 -18.46
CA LEU A 29 8.37 4.83 -17.66
C LEU A 29 8.88 5.34 -16.31
N VAL A 30 8.83 6.66 -16.05
CA VAL A 30 9.31 7.27 -14.80
C VAL A 30 8.27 8.11 -14.02
N PRO A 31 6.94 7.86 -14.06
CA PRO A 31 6.00 8.79 -13.40
C PRO A 31 6.07 8.77 -11.86
N GLY A 32 6.57 7.68 -11.25
CA GLY A 32 6.43 7.45 -9.81
C GLY A 32 7.50 8.09 -8.91
N LEU A 33 8.70 8.36 -9.43
CA LEU A 33 9.82 8.86 -8.61
C LEU A 33 10.04 10.38 -8.71
N VAL A 34 9.56 11.00 -9.79
CA VAL A 34 9.84 12.42 -10.09
C VAL A 34 8.66 13.34 -9.71
N GLY A 35 7.51 12.79 -9.34
CA GLY A 35 6.30 13.54 -8.98
C GLY A 35 5.96 13.60 -7.49
N SER A 36 6.62 12.82 -6.63
CA SER A 36 6.35 12.85 -5.19
C SER A 36 7.01 14.09 -4.58
N ARG A 37 6.28 15.21 -4.52
CA ARG A 37 6.53 16.21 -3.47
C ARG A 37 6.17 15.54 -2.15
N ALA A 38 7.07 14.69 -1.65
CA ALA A 38 7.02 14.23 -0.27
C ALA A 38 7.31 15.45 0.59
N THR A 39 6.27 16.22 0.90
CA THR A 39 6.34 17.35 1.83
C THR A 39 6.97 16.83 3.11
N ALA A 40 7.85 17.58 3.77
CA ALA A 40 8.52 17.13 5.01
C ALA A 40 7.52 16.54 6.03
N LEU A 41 6.30 17.09 6.08
CA LEU A 41 5.16 16.57 6.83
C LEU A 41 4.78 15.14 6.42
N GLY A 42 4.64 14.85 5.13
CA GLY A 42 4.32 13.51 4.62
C GLY A 42 5.39 12.49 4.95
N THR A 43 6.67 12.86 4.80
CA THR A 43 7.79 11.99 5.22
C THR A 43 7.77 11.76 6.73
N GLY A 44 7.50 12.82 7.52
CA GLY A 44 7.37 12.72 8.98
C GLY A 44 6.22 11.80 9.41
N LEU A 45 5.06 11.90 8.77
CA LEU A 45 3.92 11.01 9.02
C LEU A 45 4.25 9.55 8.66
N LEU A 46 5.00 9.31 7.59
CA LEU A 46 5.39 7.97 7.19
C LEU A 46 6.36 7.34 8.20
N VAL A 47 7.36 8.09 8.67
CA VAL A 47 8.27 7.63 9.74
C VAL A 47 7.48 7.35 11.03
N LEU A 48 6.57 8.25 11.41
CA LEU A 48 5.71 8.05 12.58
C LEU A 48 4.86 6.78 12.43
N ALA A 49 4.26 6.55 11.26
CA ALA A 49 3.45 5.36 11.00
C ALA A 49 4.27 4.07 11.15
N VAL A 50 5.50 4.04 10.64
CA VAL A 50 6.40 2.88 10.79
C VAL A 50 6.76 2.63 12.26
N VAL A 51 7.06 3.69 13.02
CA VAL A 51 7.35 3.57 14.46
C VAL A 51 6.13 3.04 15.22
N LEU A 52 4.94 3.58 14.94
CA LEU A 52 3.69 3.11 15.55
C LEU A 52 3.40 1.65 15.20
N TYR A 53 3.68 1.22 13.97
CA TYR A 53 3.52 -0.17 13.55
C TYR A 53 4.46 -1.11 14.33
N GLY A 54 5.73 -0.72 14.48
CA GLY A 54 6.69 -1.45 15.30
C GLY A 54 6.25 -1.57 16.77
N LEU A 55 5.85 -0.44 17.37
CA LEU A 55 5.36 -0.41 18.75
C LEU A 55 4.11 -1.27 18.94
N ALA A 56 3.17 -1.18 17.99
CA ALA A 56 1.95 -1.98 18.00
C ALA A 56 2.28 -3.48 17.99
N ALA A 57 3.21 -3.93 17.15
CA ALA A 57 3.64 -5.34 17.14
C ALA A 57 4.32 -5.74 18.46
N SER A 58 5.20 -4.89 19.00
CA SER A 58 5.88 -5.15 20.27
C SER A 58 4.93 -5.27 21.47
N ILE A 59 3.81 -4.54 21.48
CA ILE A 59 2.80 -4.62 22.54
C ILE A 59 1.80 -5.75 22.27
N ALA A 60 1.35 -5.89 21.02
CA ALA A 60 0.30 -6.83 20.66
C ALA A 60 0.76 -8.28 20.81
N VAL A 61 1.99 -8.63 20.42
CA VAL A 61 2.46 -10.03 20.47
C VAL A 61 2.47 -10.59 21.89
N PRO A 62 3.10 -9.95 22.91
CA PRO A 62 3.04 -10.43 24.28
C PRO A 62 1.61 -10.47 24.84
N LEU A 63 0.78 -9.48 24.50
CA LEU A 63 -0.59 -9.39 25.00
C LEU A 63 -1.48 -10.50 24.42
N GLN A 64 -1.31 -10.81 23.14
CA GLN A 64 -2.01 -11.92 22.48
C GLN A 64 -1.56 -13.28 23.03
N GLN A 65 -0.28 -13.44 23.37
CA GLN A 65 0.22 -14.67 24.01
C GLN A 65 -0.35 -14.88 25.41
N ARG A 66 -0.56 -13.79 26.17
CA ARG A 66 -1.05 -13.85 27.56
C ARG A 66 -2.57 -13.96 27.68
N TYR A 67 -3.32 -13.26 26.84
CA TYR A 67 -4.77 -13.12 26.95
C TYR A 67 -5.54 -13.75 25.77
N GLY A 68 -4.84 -14.37 24.83
CA GLY A 68 -5.40 -14.90 23.60
C GLY A 68 -5.55 -13.81 22.52
N ALA A 69 -5.47 -14.22 21.26
CA ALA A 69 -5.51 -13.29 20.13
C ALA A 69 -6.90 -12.62 19.94
N LEU A 70 -7.98 -13.37 20.11
CA LEU A 70 -9.34 -12.89 19.82
C LEU A 70 -9.79 -11.75 20.76
N PRO A 71 -9.67 -11.85 22.10
CA PRO A 71 -10.09 -10.76 23.00
C PRO A 71 -9.24 -9.50 22.85
N VAL A 72 -7.94 -9.67 22.61
CA VAL A 72 -7.00 -8.55 22.39
C VAL A 72 -7.36 -7.81 21.11
N LEU A 73 -7.60 -8.55 20.02
CA LEU A 73 -7.93 -7.97 18.73
C LEU A 73 -9.28 -7.24 18.77
N LEU A 74 -10.30 -7.82 19.41
CA LEU A 74 -11.60 -7.16 19.57
C LEU A 74 -11.47 -5.83 20.33
N ARG A 75 -10.74 -5.81 21.44
CA ARG A 75 -10.49 -4.58 22.21
C ARG A 75 -9.70 -3.56 21.38
N ALA A 76 -8.67 -3.99 20.67
CA ALA A 76 -7.91 -3.12 19.78
C ALA A 76 -8.78 -2.52 18.69
N GLN A 77 -9.70 -3.31 18.11
CA GLN A 77 -10.63 -2.84 17.08
C GLN A 77 -11.66 -1.84 17.62
N LEU A 78 -12.13 -2.04 18.86
CA LEU A 78 -13.01 -1.08 19.54
C LEU A 78 -12.29 0.24 19.83
N VAL A 79 -11.05 0.17 20.33
CA VAL A 79 -10.22 1.37 20.54
C VAL A 79 -9.96 2.07 19.21
N ALA A 80 -9.60 1.33 18.15
CA ALA A 80 -9.41 1.88 16.82
C ALA A 80 -10.69 2.56 16.29
N LEU A 81 -11.85 1.94 16.49
CA LEU A 81 -13.14 2.53 16.14
C LEU A 81 -13.36 3.86 16.87
N VAL A 82 -13.14 3.91 18.19
CA VAL A 82 -13.32 5.13 18.99
C VAL A 82 -12.34 6.23 18.56
N VAL A 83 -11.09 5.88 18.30
CA VAL A 83 -10.06 6.83 17.88
C VAL A 83 -10.32 7.35 16.46
N VAL A 84 -10.74 6.50 15.52
CA VAL A 84 -10.93 6.87 14.11
C VAL A 84 -12.31 7.50 13.85
N ALA A 85 -13.34 7.13 14.62
CA ALA A 85 -14.70 7.66 14.48
C ALA A 85 -14.81 9.18 14.37
N PRO A 86 -14.19 10.01 15.24
CA PRO A 86 -14.31 11.46 15.12
C PRO A 86 -13.73 12.00 13.80
N PHE A 87 -12.64 11.43 13.31
CA PHE A 87 -12.06 11.80 12.01
C PHE A 87 -12.97 11.39 10.85
N GLY A 88 -13.58 10.20 10.95
CA GLY A 88 -14.56 9.72 9.99
C GLY A 88 -15.80 10.63 9.93
N LEU A 89 -16.36 10.98 11.09
CA LEU A 89 -17.51 11.87 11.21
C LEU A 89 -17.20 13.28 10.67
N TRP A 90 -16.01 13.82 10.95
CA TRP A 90 -15.57 15.10 10.38
C TRP A 90 -15.55 15.06 8.85
N GLY A 91 -15.11 13.94 8.26
CA GLY A 91 -15.06 13.75 6.81
C GLY A 91 -16.41 13.62 6.12
N LEU A 92 -17.51 13.39 6.85
CA LEU A 92 -18.84 13.20 6.26
C LEU A 92 -19.38 14.46 5.59
N GLY A 93 -18.96 15.66 6.03
CA GLY A 93 -19.47 16.93 5.49
C GLY A 93 -19.22 17.15 4.00
N GLY A 94 -18.26 16.43 3.39
CA GLY A 94 -17.98 16.47 1.95
C GLY A 94 -18.33 15.19 1.20
N SER A 95 -18.98 14.22 1.85
CA SER A 95 -19.21 12.89 1.28
C SER A 95 -20.68 12.71 0.87
N SER A 96 -20.90 12.09 -0.29
CA SER A 96 -22.22 11.64 -0.72
C SER A 96 -22.40 10.16 -0.36
N TRP A 97 -23.57 9.81 0.16
CA TRP A 97 -23.86 8.43 0.52
C TRP A 97 -23.99 7.55 -0.73
N SER A 98 -23.27 6.43 -0.75
CA SER A 98 -23.36 5.42 -1.82
C SER A 98 -23.30 4.02 -1.24
N TRP A 99 -24.25 3.17 -1.65
CA TRP A 99 -24.34 1.79 -1.18
C TRP A 99 -23.18 0.91 -1.63
N GLY A 100 -22.57 1.20 -2.79
CA GLY A 100 -21.45 0.42 -3.32
C GLY A 100 -20.25 0.37 -2.37
N PRO A 101 -19.64 1.52 -2.03
CA PRO A 101 -18.56 1.61 -1.05
C PRO A 101 -18.97 1.11 0.34
N ALA A 102 -20.19 1.39 0.78
CA ALA A 102 -20.70 0.93 2.07
C ALA A 102 -20.73 -0.60 2.16
N LEU A 103 -21.22 -1.29 1.12
CA LEU A 103 -21.23 -2.75 1.06
C LEU A 103 -19.83 -3.33 0.83
N ALA A 104 -18.94 -2.64 0.12
CA ALA A 104 -17.55 -3.06 -0.08
C ALA A 104 -16.73 -3.09 1.22
N MET A 105 -17.13 -2.33 2.24
CA MET A 105 -16.51 -2.39 3.58
C MET A 105 -16.74 -3.74 4.27
N LEU A 106 -17.83 -4.45 3.97
CA LEU A 106 -18.11 -5.76 4.57
C LEU A 106 -17.08 -6.82 4.20
N PRO A 107 -16.84 -7.14 2.91
CA PRO A 107 -15.80 -8.09 2.54
C PRO A 107 -14.41 -7.57 2.92
N LEU A 108 -14.16 -6.25 2.88
CA LEU A 108 -12.89 -5.68 3.33
C LEU A 108 -12.64 -6.01 4.80
N GLY A 109 -13.57 -5.72 5.71
CA GLY A 109 -13.43 -6.01 7.14
C GLY A 109 -13.43 -7.51 7.46
N VAL A 110 -14.39 -8.26 6.91
CA VAL A 110 -14.56 -9.68 7.19
C VAL A 110 -13.38 -10.49 6.67
N LEU A 111 -12.94 -10.27 5.42
CA LEU A 111 -11.86 -11.06 4.83
C LEU A 111 -10.48 -10.61 5.35
N SER A 112 -10.19 -9.30 5.33
CA SER A 112 -8.84 -8.81 5.68
C SER A 112 -8.55 -8.85 7.18
N THR A 113 -9.57 -8.68 8.04
CA THR A 113 -9.39 -8.72 9.49
C THR A 113 -9.94 -10.01 10.06
N GLY A 114 -11.24 -10.29 9.91
CA GLY A 114 -11.86 -11.45 10.55
C GLY A 114 -11.19 -12.79 10.18
N VAL A 115 -11.32 -13.17 8.91
CA VAL A 115 -10.83 -14.46 8.39
C VAL A 115 -9.31 -14.53 8.41
N ALA A 116 -8.61 -13.49 7.95
CA ALA A 116 -7.15 -13.48 7.92
C ALA A 116 -6.53 -13.65 9.32
N PHE A 117 -7.10 -13.03 10.37
CA PHE A 117 -6.59 -13.22 11.74
C PHE A 117 -6.85 -14.64 12.25
N VAL A 118 -8.01 -15.25 11.98
CA VAL A 118 -8.26 -16.64 12.35
C VAL A 118 -7.25 -17.57 11.67
N LEU A 119 -6.99 -17.37 10.38
CA LEU A 119 -5.99 -18.15 9.65
C LEU A 119 -4.57 -17.93 10.19
N MET A 120 -4.19 -16.68 10.44
CA MET A 120 -2.86 -16.34 10.96
C MET A 120 -2.65 -16.92 12.37
N THR A 121 -3.62 -16.76 13.27
CA THR A 121 -3.52 -17.29 14.64
C THR A 121 -3.48 -18.82 14.65
N THR A 122 -4.26 -19.48 13.78
CA THR A 122 -4.20 -20.94 13.59
C THR A 122 -2.85 -21.38 13.03
N LEU A 123 -2.32 -20.68 12.03
CA LEU A 123 -1.03 -20.98 11.42
C LEU A 123 0.09 -20.84 12.46
N VAL A 124 0.17 -19.69 13.14
CA VAL A 124 1.17 -19.40 14.17
C VAL A 124 1.09 -20.43 15.31
N GLY A 125 -0.12 -20.83 15.72
CA GLY A 125 -0.30 -21.88 16.72
C GLY A 125 0.21 -23.26 16.28
N ARG A 126 0.16 -23.58 14.98
CA ARG A 126 0.63 -24.86 14.42
C ARG A 126 2.12 -24.90 14.12
N VAL A 127 2.68 -23.84 13.56
CA VAL A 127 4.09 -23.82 13.06
C VAL A 127 5.05 -23.04 13.96
N GLY A 128 4.53 -22.32 14.95
CA GLY A 128 5.28 -21.42 15.84
C GLY A 128 5.48 -20.03 15.26
N GLY A 129 5.65 -19.03 16.15
CA GLY A 129 5.80 -17.61 15.82
C GLY A 129 6.80 -17.30 14.70
N PRO A 130 8.07 -17.77 14.78
CA PRO A 130 9.08 -17.46 13.78
C PRO A 130 8.73 -17.94 12.36
N ARG A 131 8.11 -19.13 12.24
CA ARG A 131 7.69 -19.68 10.94
C ARG A 131 6.41 -19.02 10.42
N GLY A 132 5.51 -18.62 11.32
CA GLY A 132 4.27 -17.93 10.96
C GLY A 132 4.50 -16.59 10.27
N THR A 133 5.55 -15.86 10.66
CA THR A 133 5.92 -14.55 10.06
C THR A 133 6.23 -14.63 8.57
N VAL A 134 6.67 -15.78 8.06
CA VAL A 134 6.97 -15.97 6.63
C VAL A 134 5.74 -15.68 5.76
N ALA A 135 4.53 -15.94 6.26
CA ALA A 135 3.29 -15.65 5.54
C ALA A 135 3.13 -14.15 5.23
N ILE A 136 3.68 -13.26 6.06
CA ILE A 136 3.59 -11.81 5.85
C ILE A 136 4.44 -11.38 4.65
N TYR A 137 5.56 -12.05 4.38
CA TYR A 137 6.41 -11.74 3.23
C TYR A 137 5.76 -12.07 1.88
N VAL A 138 4.69 -12.87 1.88
CA VAL A 138 3.92 -13.22 0.68
C VAL A 138 2.93 -12.11 0.28
N VAL A 139 2.57 -11.22 1.22
CA VAL A 139 1.61 -10.12 0.99
C VAL A 139 1.91 -9.28 -0.26
N PRO A 140 3.13 -8.74 -0.49
CA PRO A 140 3.41 -7.92 -1.66
C PRO A 140 3.23 -8.67 -2.99
N VAL A 141 3.48 -9.99 -3.01
CA VAL A 141 3.27 -10.83 -4.20
C VAL A 141 1.77 -10.97 -4.48
N VAL A 142 1.00 -11.31 -3.45
CA VAL A 142 -0.46 -11.45 -3.56
C VAL A 142 -1.11 -10.13 -3.96
N ALA A 143 -0.63 -9.01 -3.41
CA ALA A 143 -1.13 -7.68 -3.76
C ALA A 143 -0.93 -7.37 -5.26
N ILE A 144 0.25 -7.64 -5.82
CA ILE A 144 0.51 -7.46 -7.27
C ILE A 144 -0.41 -8.35 -8.11
N LEU A 145 -0.56 -9.63 -7.73
CA LEU A 145 -1.38 -10.57 -8.48
C LEU A 145 -2.86 -10.16 -8.47
N LEU A 146 -3.38 -9.76 -7.32
CA LEU A 146 -4.76 -9.27 -7.19
C LEU A 146 -4.97 -7.96 -7.95
N GLY A 147 -4.02 -7.03 -7.91
CA GLY A 147 -4.08 -5.79 -8.70
C GLY A 147 -4.12 -6.07 -10.20
N ALA A 148 -3.26 -6.97 -10.68
CA ALA A 148 -3.25 -7.34 -12.10
C ALA A 148 -4.50 -8.10 -12.53
N LEU A 149 -5.01 -9.02 -11.70
CA LEU A 149 -6.09 -9.93 -12.10
C LEU A 149 -7.50 -9.36 -11.86
N LEU A 150 -7.71 -8.65 -10.74
CA LEU A 150 -9.03 -8.13 -10.36
C LEU A 150 -9.24 -6.69 -10.77
N LEU A 151 -8.18 -5.88 -10.77
CA LEU A 151 -8.25 -4.45 -11.05
C LEU A 151 -7.76 -4.09 -12.47
N ASP A 152 -7.33 -5.09 -13.25
CA ASP A 152 -6.75 -4.97 -14.60
C ASP A 152 -5.61 -3.92 -14.66
N GLU A 153 -4.87 -3.81 -13.55
CA GLU A 153 -3.79 -2.83 -13.44
C GLU A 153 -2.59 -3.23 -14.29
N ARG A 154 -2.13 -2.31 -15.14
CA ARG A 154 -0.89 -2.46 -15.88
C ARG A 154 0.29 -2.33 -14.93
N LEU A 155 0.88 -3.47 -14.56
CA LEU A 155 2.04 -3.53 -13.68
C LEU A 155 3.24 -2.79 -14.30
N ALA A 156 3.66 -1.70 -13.66
CA ALA A 156 4.87 -1.00 -14.04
C ALA A 156 6.10 -1.87 -13.70
N PRO A 157 7.14 -1.90 -14.56
CA PRO A 157 8.39 -2.61 -14.25
C PRO A 157 9.01 -2.20 -12.92
N THR A 158 8.84 -0.93 -12.52
CA THR A 158 9.31 -0.41 -11.23
C THR A 158 8.61 -1.05 -10.02
N ALA A 159 7.34 -1.44 -10.15
CA ALA A 159 6.61 -2.13 -9.09
C ALA A 159 7.16 -3.55 -8.88
N LEU A 160 7.50 -4.25 -9.97
CA LEU A 160 8.17 -5.56 -9.90
C LEU A 160 9.53 -5.46 -9.20
N VAL A 161 10.34 -4.45 -9.56
CA VAL A 161 11.64 -4.21 -8.93
C VAL A 161 11.48 -3.87 -7.44
N GLY A 162 10.51 -3.04 -7.08
CA GLY A 162 10.20 -2.71 -5.69
C GLY A 162 9.81 -3.96 -4.88
N THR A 163 8.93 -4.79 -5.43
CA THR A 163 8.55 -6.06 -4.79
C THR A 163 9.72 -7.02 -4.65
N ALA A 164 10.57 -7.15 -5.67
CA ALA A 164 11.78 -7.96 -5.59
C ALA A 164 12.72 -7.45 -4.48
N LEU A 165 12.91 -6.13 -4.36
CA LEU A 165 13.69 -5.52 -3.29
C LEU A 165 13.12 -5.79 -1.89
N VAL A 166 11.79 -5.69 -1.73
CA VAL A 166 11.10 -6.01 -0.46
C VAL A 166 11.31 -7.48 -0.09
N LEU A 167 11.16 -8.39 -1.05
CA LEU A 167 11.37 -9.83 -0.83
C LEU A 167 12.82 -10.14 -0.49
N LEU A 168 13.79 -9.50 -1.16
CA LEU A 168 15.21 -9.65 -0.83
C LEU A 168 15.52 -9.14 0.58
N GLY A 169 14.99 -7.96 0.95
CA GLY A 169 15.14 -7.41 2.30
C GLY A 169 14.54 -8.34 3.37
N ALA A 170 13.34 -8.86 3.13
CA ALA A 170 12.70 -9.84 4.00
C ALA A 170 13.52 -11.14 4.11
N ALA A 171 14.06 -11.64 3.00
CA ALA A 171 14.90 -12.83 2.98
C ALA A 171 16.23 -12.61 3.75
N LEU A 172 16.77 -11.40 3.74
CA LEU A 172 17.96 -11.05 4.52
C LEU A 172 17.65 -10.92 6.01
N ALA A 173 16.53 -10.27 6.37
CA ALA A 173 16.09 -10.13 7.76
C ALA A 173 15.82 -11.50 8.40
N SER A 174 15.03 -12.34 7.72
CA SER A 174 14.63 -13.67 8.22
C SER A 174 15.78 -14.69 8.36
N ARG A 175 16.95 -14.41 7.75
CA ARG A 175 18.16 -15.24 7.95
C ARG A 175 18.80 -15.04 9.32
N GLY A 176 18.55 -13.90 9.98
CA GLY A 176 19.05 -13.58 11.32
C GLY A 176 18.32 -14.34 12.43
N GLU A 177 17.02 -14.60 12.27
CA GLU A 177 16.21 -15.38 13.22
C GLU A 177 16.41 -16.91 13.14
N ARG A 178 17.59 -17.41 12.72
CA ARG A 178 17.86 -18.85 12.79
C ARG A 178 17.59 -19.36 14.21
N PRO A 179 16.76 -20.41 14.38
CA PRO A 179 16.47 -20.96 15.70
C PRO A 179 17.79 -21.28 16.40
N ALA A 180 18.00 -20.71 17.58
CA ALA A 180 19.01 -21.22 18.50
C ALA A 180 18.73 -22.72 18.67
N ALA A 181 19.74 -23.54 18.39
CA ALA A 181 19.62 -24.99 18.51
C ALA A 181 19.11 -25.34 19.92
N PRO A 182 18.18 -26.31 20.06
CA PRO A 182 17.81 -26.82 21.37
C PRO A 182 19.08 -27.34 22.06
N GLN A 183 19.40 -26.81 23.24
CA GLN A 183 20.30 -27.45 24.20
C GLN A 183 19.45 -28.30 25.14
#